data_AF-A0A9D6KZS6-F1
#
_entry.id   AF-A0A9D6KZS6-F1
#
_cell.length_a   1.000
_cell.length_b   1.000
_cell.length_c   1.000
_cell.angle_alpha   90.00
_cell.angle_beta   90.00
_cell.angle_gamma   90.00
#
_symmetry.space_group_name_H-M   'P 1'
#
loop_
_entity.id
_entity.type
_entity.pdbx_description
1 polymer ?
#
loop_
_entity_poly.entity_id
_entity_poly.type
_entity_poly.pdbx_seq_one_letter_code
_entity_poly.pdbx_strand_id
1 'polypeptide(L)'
;RAPFAARLGEHAMLRLDQALGRATEALTPRRPPPPVFATRRFLEPLFSVDTILVATGHLCEDVVEKLDVRGAGVRRAALHLFGVDGRDRIIEIGVSRPERSVKALLRLFREKLNLAAENLNAEFGIEAARLDIVQLESIRDDMRMLVNVSQTAATSEQINAIVDVLSARLGAERVLRPKLMAVHNPERAAGWRSALKDKKIETKHKPPRDGVMRRPLTLFSRPQKIETLAIVPDGPPVRFRWRRVLREVARAEGPERISGDWMGDELTRDYYRVEDKDGRRYWLYREGLYGETGEPPRWFVHGLFA
;
A
#
# COMPACT_ATOMS: atom_id res chain seq x y z
N ARG A 1 -3.24 50.51 -37.06
CA ARG A 1 -2.15 49.65 -36.52
C ARG A 1 -0.90 50.45 -36.15
N ALA A 2 -0.32 51.24 -37.06
CA ALA A 2 0.89 52.05 -36.81
C ALA A 2 0.88 52.89 -35.51
N PRO A 3 -0.18 53.66 -35.17
CA PRO A 3 -0.18 54.45 -33.92
C PRO A 3 -0.28 53.59 -32.64
N PHE A 4 -0.82 52.37 -32.74
CA PHE A 4 -0.95 51.46 -31.60
C PHE A 4 0.36 50.68 -31.36
N ALA A 5 1.02 50.25 -32.44
CA ALA A 5 2.35 49.63 -32.40
C ALA A 5 3.40 50.58 -31.80
N ALA A 6 3.34 51.88 -32.11
CA ALA A 6 4.25 52.88 -31.55
C ALA A 6 4.08 53.11 -30.03
N ARG A 7 2.88 52.87 -29.46
CA ARG A 7 2.61 53.04 -28.01
C ARG A 7 2.83 51.77 -27.19
N LEU A 8 2.58 50.60 -27.76
CA LEU A 8 2.54 49.32 -27.02
C LEU A 8 3.60 48.30 -27.47
N GLY A 9 4.35 48.63 -28.52
CA GLY A 9 5.42 47.79 -29.05
C GLY A 9 4.92 46.61 -29.91
N GLU A 10 5.87 45.96 -30.58
CA GLU A 10 5.60 44.86 -31.50
C GLU A 10 5.06 43.61 -30.78
N HIS A 11 5.49 43.35 -29.55
CA HIS A 11 5.01 42.18 -28.79
C HIS A 11 3.50 42.26 -28.47
N ALA A 12 2.99 43.46 -28.18
CA ALA A 12 1.56 43.66 -27.95
C ALA A 12 0.75 43.50 -29.25
N MET A 13 1.29 43.97 -30.38
CA MET A 13 0.69 43.74 -31.70
C MET A 13 0.67 42.25 -32.08
N LEU A 14 1.75 41.52 -31.77
CA LEU A 14 1.81 40.06 -31.95
C LEU A 14 0.74 39.35 -31.12
N ARG A 15 0.61 39.70 -29.83
CA ARG A 15 -0.42 39.14 -28.95
C ARG A 15 -1.84 39.46 -29.43
N LEU A 16 -2.08 40.66 -29.93
CA LEU A 16 -3.37 41.05 -30.50
C LEU A 16 -3.69 40.27 -31.78
N ASP A 17 -2.68 40.03 -32.62
CA ASP A 17 -2.82 39.26 -33.85
C ASP A 17 -3.05 37.78 -33.58
N GLN A 18 -2.42 37.23 -32.54
CA GLN A 18 -2.69 35.87 -32.04
C GLN A 18 -4.12 35.75 -31.48
N ALA A 19 -4.57 36.71 -30.67
CA ALA A 19 -5.93 36.71 -30.08
C ALA A 19 -7.04 36.84 -31.14
N LEU A 20 -6.77 37.54 -32.25
CA LEU A 20 -7.70 37.71 -33.38
C LEU A 20 -7.53 36.65 -34.48
N GLY A 21 -6.70 35.62 -34.26
CA GLY A 21 -6.49 34.52 -35.19
C GLY A 21 -5.75 34.87 -36.48
N ARG A 22 -5.07 36.03 -36.52
CA ARG A 22 -4.29 36.51 -37.68
C ARG A 22 -2.84 36.05 -37.67
N ALA A 23 -2.33 35.66 -36.51
CA ALA A 23 -1.03 35.05 -36.34
C ALA A 23 -1.19 33.72 -35.58
N THR A 24 -0.38 32.72 -35.94
CA THR A 24 -0.35 31.45 -35.21
C THR A 24 0.36 31.64 -33.87
N GLU A 25 -0.25 31.15 -32.80
CA GLU A 25 0.39 31.02 -31.49
C GLU A 25 0.80 29.57 -31.29
N ALA A 26 2.10 29.31 -31.16
CA ALA A 26 2.59 28.01 -30.76
C ALA A 26 2.23 27.79 -29.28
N LEU A 27 1.28 26.90 -29.01
CA LEU A 27 0.97 26.49 -27.65
C LEU A 27 2.19 25.83 -27.04
N THR A 28 2.75 26.43 -26.00
CA THR A 28 3.81 25.80 -25.20
C THR A 28 3.13 24.90 -24.16
N PRO A 29 3.18 23.56 -24.30
CA PRO A 29 2.50 22.68 -23.37
C PRO A 29 3.13 22.82 -21.97
N ARG A 30 2.32 23.24 -21.00
CA ARG A 30 2.72 23.17 -19.58
C ARG A 30 2.75 21.70 -19.18
N ARG A 31 3.96 21.14 -19.09
CA ARG A 31 4.14 19.77 -18.59
C ARG A 31 3.97 19.77 -17.07
N PRO A 32 3.20 18.84 -16.49
CA PRO A 32 3.14 18.70 -15.04
C PRO A 32 4.53 18.36 -14.50
N PRO A 33 4.88 18.82 -13.29
CA PRO A 33 6.13 18.43 -12.65
C PRO A 33 6.17 16.92 -12.49
N PRO A 34 7.36 16.28 -12.60
CA PRO A 34 7.48 14.86 -12.39
C PRO A 34 7.07 14.51 -10.96
N PRO A 35 6.39 13.38 -10.76
CA PRO A 35 5.83 13.03 -9.46
C PRO A 35 6.89 12.89 -8.36
N VAL A 36 8.09 12.41 -8.71
CA VAL A 36 9.25 12.31 -7.80
C VAL A 36 10.49 12.75 -8.58
N PHE A 37 11.33 13.57 -7.96
CA PHE A 37 12.64 13.91 -8.48
C PHE A 37 13.66 14.16 -7.38
N ALA A 38 14.94 14.07 -7.72
CA ALA A 38 16.06 14.55 -6.91
C ALA A 38 16.98 15.41 -7.78
N THR A 39 17.62 16.41 -7.18
CA THR A 39 18.51 17.33 -7.89
C THR A 39 19.72 17.62 -7.03
N ARG A 40 20.90 17.66 -7.65
CA ARG A 40 22.16 18.04 -7.02
C ARG A 40 22.88 19.04 -7.92
N ARG A 41 23.43 20.07 -7.30
CA ARG A 41 24.34 21.04 -7.93
C ARG A 41 25.75 20.74 -7.46
N PHE A 42 26.71 20.85 -8.36
CA PHE A 42 28.11 20.56 -8.09
C PHE A 42 28.87 21.87 -7.93
N LEU A 43 29.81 21.90 -6.99
CA LEU A 43 30.69 23.05 -6.80
C LEU A 43 31.70 23.17 -7.94
N GLU A 44 32.21 22.02 -8.40
CA GLU A 44 33.09 21.89 -9.55
C GLU A 44 32.37 21.10 -10.65
N PRO A 45 32.47 21.52 -11.92
CA PRO A 45 31.85 20.79 -13.02
C PRO A 45 32.38 19.36 -13.15
N LEU A 46 31.50 18.41 -13.47
CA LEU A 46 31.87 17.01 -13.67
C LEU A 46 32.25 16.76 -15.13
N PHE A 47 33.43 16.17 -15.35
CA PHE A 47 33.97 15.90 -16.68
C PHE A 47 34.00 14.40 -17.03
N SER A 48 34.13 13.51 -16.04
CA SER A 48 34.21 12.06 -16.25
C SER A 48 32.87 11.37 -16.08
N VAL A 49 32.62 10.35 -16.92
CA VAL A 49 31.47 9.45 -16.82
C VAL A 49 31.43 8.75 -15.47
N ASP A 50 32.57 8.37 -14.91
CA ASP A 50 32.63 7.72 -13.60
C ASP A 50 32.13 8.65 -12.49
N THR A 51 32.50 9.93 -12.55
CA THR A 51 32.04 10.93 -11.56
C THR A 51 30.56 11.21 -11.72
N ILE A 52 30.06 11.27 -12.96
CA ILE A 52 28.62 11.38 -13.25
C ILE A 52 27.87 10.15 -12.70
N LEU A 53 28.43 8.95 -12.80
CA LEU A 53 27.84 7.74 -12.25
C LEU A 53 27.77 7.76 -10.72
N VAL A 54 28.81 8.26 -10.04
CA VAL A 54 28.78 8.44 -8.58
C VAL A 54 27.67 9.41 -8.19
N ALA A 55 27.56 10.55 -8.87
CA ALA A 55 26.48 11.51 -8.63
C ALA A 55 25.10 10.91 -8.91
N THR A 56 24.98 10.12 -9.98
CA THR A 56 23.74 9.40 -10.33
C THR A 56 23.37 8.38 -9.26
N GLY A 57 24.35 7.71 -8.64
CA GLY A 57 24.15 6.80 -7.50
C GLY A 57 23.46 7.49 -6.35
N HIS A 58 23.98 8.64 -5.91
CA HIS A 58 23.35 9.43 -4.84
C HIS A 58 21.95 9.95 -5.23
N LEU A 59 21.74 10.37 -6.49
CA LEU A 59 20.41 10.75 -6.96
C LEU A 59 19.43 9.57 -6.96
N CYS A 60 19.90 8.36 -7.28
CA CYS A 60 19.08 7.15 -7.19
C CYS A 60 18.68 6.84 -5.75
N GLU A 61 19.60 6.98 -4.78
CA GLU A 61 19.31 6.83 -3.35
C GLU A 61 18.21 7.80 -2.89
N ASP A 62 18.39 9.09 -3.18
CA ASP A 62 17.44 10.16 -2.82
C ASP A 62 16.03 9.90 -3.41
N VAL A 63 15.96 9.40 -4.65
CA VAL A 63 14.69 9.10 -5.32
C VAL A 63 14.06 7.81 -4.78
N VAL A 64 14.86 6.78 -4.53
CA VAL A 64 14.39 5.50 -3.98
C VAL A 64 13.78 5.70 -2.58
N GLU A 65 14.38 6.54 -1.74
CA GLU A 65 13.81 6.90 -0.43
C GLU A 65 12.42 7.53 -0.57
N LYS A 66 12.27 8.50 -1.49
CA LYS A 66 10.97 9.15 -1.77
C LYS A 66 9.93 8.19 -2.36
N LEU A 67 10.37 7.20 -3.14
CA LEU A 67 9.51 6.15 -3.71
C LEU A 67 9.09 5.13 -2.65
N ASP A 68 9.95 4.85 -1.67
CA ASP A 68 9.65 3.93 -0.57
C ASP A 68 8.49 4.44 0.27
N VAL A 69 8.54 5.72 0.67
CA VAL A 69 7.46 6.40 1.40
C VAL A 69 6.11 6.32 0.65
N ARG A 70 6.14 6.21 -0.68
CA ARG A 70 4.95 6.15 -1.54
C ARG A 70 4.52 4.73 -1.91
N GLY A 71 5.25 3.68 -1.50
CA GLY A 71 4.96 2.30 -1.92
C GLY A 71 5.01 2.11 -3.44
N ALA A 72 5.90 2.83 -4.12
CA ALA A 72 5.99 2.86 -5.58
C ALA A 72 7.38 2.49 -6.08
N GLY A 73 7.46 2.13 -7.35
CA GLY A 73 8.68 1.85 -8.08
C GLY A 73 8.74 2.63 -9.38
N VAL A 74 9.95 2.74 -9.92
CA VAL A 74 10.23 3.37 -11.20
C VAL A 74 9.74 2.47 -12.33
N ARG A 75 9.05 3.05 -13.33
CA ARG A 75 8.83 2.43 -14.65
C ARG A 75 9.64 3.10 -15.74
N ARG A 76 9.73 4.43 -15.67
CA ARG A 76 10.59 5.25 -16.52
C ARG A 76 11.24 6.34 -15.69
N ALA A 77 12.55 6.52 -15.88
CA ALA A 77 13.31 7.60 -15.28
C ALA A 77 14.13 8.34 -16.34
N ALA A 78 14.31 9.64 -16.13
CA ALA A 78 15.12 10.52 -16.97
C ALA A 78 16.17 11.20 -16.10
N LEU A 79 17.44 11.01 -16.44
CA LEU A 79 18.57 11.72 -15.85
C LEU A 79 18.88 12.93 -16.73
N HIS A 80 18.68 14.11 -16.18
CA HIS A 80 19.03 15.40 -16.78
C HIS A 80 20.40 15.82 -16.26
N LEU A 81 21.33 16.09 -17.18
CA LEU A 81 22.66 16.61 -16.90
C LEU A 81 22.73 18.02 -17.50
N PHE A 82 22.88 19.03 -16.64
CA PHE A 82 22.93 20.43 -17.03
C PHE A 82 24.38 20.82 -17.29
N GLY A 83 24.69 21.10 -18.56
CA GLY A 83 26.02 21.51 -18.99
C GLY A 83 26.29 22.98 -18.70
N VAL A 84 27.55 23.31 -18.40
CA VAL A 84 28.01 24.71 -18.25
C VAL A 84 27.86 25.49 -19.56
N ASP A 85 27.87 24.78 -20.70
CA ASP A 85 27.61 25.30 -22.05
C ASP A 85 26.13 25.64 -22.31
N GLY A 86 25.25 25.45 -21.32
CA GLY A 86 23.81 25.62 -21.46
C GLY A 86 23.13 24.51 -22.26
N ARG A 87 23.84 23.43 -22.59
CA ARG A 87 23.28 22.28 -23.31
C ARG A 87 22.96 21.15 -22.34
N ASP A 88 21.66 20.95 -22.12
CA ASP A 88 21.16 19.87 -21.29
C ASP A 88 21.21 18.54 -22.03
N ARG A 89 21.69 17.50 -21.35
CA ARG A 89 21.73 16.13 -21.86
C ARG A 89 20.75 15.28 -21.05
N ILE A 90 19.88 14.55 -21.73
CA ILE A 90 18.82 13.74 -21.10
C ILE A 90 19.07 12.28 -21.42
N ILE A 91 19.17 11.46 -20.38
CA ILE A 91 19.37 10.01 -20.49
C ILE A 91 18.17 9.32 -19.87
N GLU A 92 17.41 8.61 -20.71
CA GLU A 92 16.23 7.88 -20.26
C GLU A 92 16.49 6.38 -20.10
N ILE A 93 15.93 5.83 -19.03
CA ILE A 93 15.84 4.39 -18.79
C ILE A 93 14.38 3.97 -18.57
N GLY A 94 14.07 2.75 -18.99
CA GLY A 94 12.78 2.11 -18.76
C GLY A 94 12.97 0.71 -18.22
N VAL A 95 12.08 0.29 -17.33
CA VAL A 95 12.07 -1.06 -16.75
C VAL A 95 10.73 -1.75 -17.00
N SER A 96 10.77 -3.07 -17.18
CA SER A 96 9.59 -3.89 -17.48
C SER A 96 8.71 -4.16 -16.26
N ARG A 97 9.29 -4.05 -15.06
CA ARG A 97 8.61 -4.18 -13.75
C ARG A 97 8.99 -2.98 -12.88
N PRO A 98 8.09 -2.52 -11.98
CA PRO A 98 8.39 -1.41 -11.10
C PRO A 98 9.62 -1.74 -10.23
N GLU A 99 10.67 -0.93 -10.38
CA GLU A 99 11.97 -1.15 -9.74
C GLU A 99 12.24 -0.11 -8.66
N ARG A 100 12.84 -0.53 -7.54
CA ARG A 100 13.18 0.33 -6.41
C ARG A 100 14.59 0.06 -5.86
N SER A 101 15.38 -0.79 -6.52
CA SER A 101 16.76 -1.07 -6.18
C SER A 101 17.70 -0.06 -6.82
N VAL A 102 18.45 0.69 -5.99
CA VAL A 102 19.50 1.62 -6.43
C VAL A 102 20.50 0.92 -7.34
N LYS A 103 20.96 -0.28 -6.95
CA LYS A 103 21.95 -1.06 -7.72
C LYS A 103 21.44 -1.43 -9.12
N ALA A 104 20.16 -1.76 -9.24
CA ALA A 104 19.56 -2.11 -10.53
C ALA A 104 19.42 -0.89 -11.44
N LEU A 105 18.93 0.24 -10.90
CA LEU A 105 18.81 1.49 -11.65
C LEU A 105 20.17 2.04 -12.10
N LEU A 106 21.14 2.06 -11.20
CA LEU A 106 22.49 2.54 -11.49
C LEU A 106 23.18 1.69 -12.58
N ARG A 107 22.95 0.37 -12.59
CA ARG A 107 23.45 -0.51 -13.66
C ARG A 107 22.88 -0.10 -15.02
N LEU A 108 21.58 0.19 -15.12
CA LEU A 108 20.96 0.62 -16.37
C LEU A 108 21.48 1.99 -16.84
N PHE A 109 21.69 2.91 -15.91
CA PHE A 109 22.30 4.20 -16.22
C PHE A 109 23.75 4.06 -16.68
N ARG A 110 24.54 3.17 -16.07
CA ARG A 110 25.91 2.86 -16.53
C ARG A 110 25.92 2.39 -17.98
N GLU A 111 25.06 1.43 -18.34
CA GLU A 111 24.97 0.97 -19.73
C GLU A 111 24.63 2.11 -20.69
N LYS A 112 23.64 2.95 -20.34
CA LYS A 112 23.24 4.09 -21.18
C LYS A 112 24.30 5.19 -21.27
N LEU A 113 24.95 5.51 -20.17
CA LEU A 113 26.01 6.53 -20.09
C LEU A 113 27.24 6.10 -20.89
N ASN A 114 27.61 4.81 -20.83
CA ASN A 114 28.72 4.27 -21.62
C ASN A 114 28.42 4.32 -23.13
N LEU A 115 27.19 3.98 -23.54
CA LEU A 115 26.77 4.13 -24.94
C LEU A 115 26.70 5.59 -25.40
N ALA A 116 26.33 6.49 -24.48
CA ALA A 116 26.24 7.92 -24.76
C ALA A 116 27.58 8.64 -24.59
N ALA A 117 28.66 7.96 -24.16
CA ALA A 117 29.94 8.58 -23.84
C ALA A 117 30.53 9.37 -25.03
N GLU A 118 30.37 8.86 -26.25
CA GLU A 118 30.79 9.54 -27.49
C GLU A 118 30.01 10.84 -27.76
N ASN A 119 28.75 10.92 -27.31
CA ASN A 119 27.90 12.10 -27.46
C ASN A 119 27.90 13.02 -26.22
N LEU A 120 28.52 12.57 -25.13
CA LEU A 120 28.51 13.30 -23.88
C LEU A 120 29.47 14.49 -23.89
N ASN A 121 30.45 14.52 -24.81
CA ASN A 121 31.43 15.61 -25.08
C ASN A 121 31.31 16.75 -24.07
N ALA A 122 31.77 16.48 -22.85
CA ALA A 122 31.68 17.38 -21.73
C ALA A 122 32.90 18.30 -21.75
N GLU A 123 33.18 18.96 -22.88
CA GLU A 123 34.32 19.91 -23.00
C GLU A 123 34.27 20.98 -21.91
N PHE A 124 33.06 21.35 -21.47
CA PHE A 124 32.80 22.38 -20.45
C PHE A 124 32.34 21.82 -19.10
N GLY A 125 32.09 20.51 -19.00
CA GLY A 125 31.62 19.85 -17.78
C GLY A 125 30.13 20.03 -17.45
N ILE A 126 29.65 19.27 -16.47
CA ILE A 126 28.27 19.27 -15.96
C ILE A 126 28.22 19.97 -14.59
N GLU A 127 27.43 21.02 -14.45
CA GLU A 127 27.29 21.80 -13.20
C GLU A 127 26.18 21.29 -12.27
N ALA A 128 25.18 20.59 -12.82
CA ALA A 128 24.11 20.03 -12.03
C ALA A 128 23.54 18.76 -12.68
N ALA A 129 22.95 17.91 -11.86
CA ALA A 129 22.23 16.73 -12.32
C ALA A 129 20.89 16.59 -11.60
N ARG A 130 19.89 16.09 -12.32
CA ARG A 130 18.54 15.86 -11.81
C ARG A 130 18.01 14.53 -12.31
N LEU A 131 17.49 13.71 -11.41
CA LEU A 131 16.83 12.45 -11.74
C LEU A 131 15.32 12.60 -11.57
N ASP A 132 14.59 12.48 -12.67
CA ASP A 132 13.14 12.58 -12.74
C ASP A 132 12.50 11.21 -12.93
N ILE A 133 11.53 10.86 -12.08
CA ILE A 133 10.68 9.69 -12.29
C ILE A 133 9.51 10.08 -13.16
N VAL A 134 9.68 9.88 -14.48
CA VAL A 134 8.68 10.21 -15.50
C VAL A 134 7.41 9.37 -15.32
N GLN A 135 7.58 8.10 -14.97
CA GLN A 135 6.46 7.19 -14.70
C GLN A 135 6.78 6.33 -13.48
N LEU A 136 5.90 6.41 -12.49
CA LEU A 136 5.90 5.52 -11.32
C LEU A 136 4.73 4.53 -11.42
N GLU A 137 4.91 3.38 -10.82
CA GLU A 137 3.85 2.37 -10.64
C GLU A 137 3.92 1.83 -9.20
N SER A 138 2.77 1.53 -8.61
CA SER A 138 2.74 0.98 -7.25
C SER A 138 3.42 -0.38 -7.23
N ILE A 139 4.38 -0.57 -6.32
CA ILE A 139 4.89 -1.90 -6.02
C ILE A 139 3.87 -2.52 -5.07
N ARG A 140 3.13 -3.50 -5.58
CA ARG A 140 2.43 -4.42 -4.70
C ARG A 140 3.51 -5.29 -4.08
N ASP A 141 3.98 -4.90 -2.90
CA ASP A 141 4.66 -5.85 -2.03
C ASP A 141 3.62 -6.93 -1.72
N ASP A 142 3.71 -8.06 -2.42
CA ASP A 142 3.02 -9.28 -2.02
C ASP A 142 3.54 -9.60 -0.62
N MET A 143 2.76 -9.17 0.38
CA MET A 143 2.89 -9.41 1.80
C MET A 143 4.26 -9.99 2.19
N ARG A 144 5.29 -9.13 2.24
CA ARG A 144 6.56 -9.51 2.85
C ARG A 144 6.24 -9.89 4.28
N MET A 145 6.36 -11.18 4.59
CA MET A 145 6.31 -11.69 5.95
C MET A 145 7.13 -10.75 6.84
N LEU A 146 6.61 -10.40 8.02
CA LEU A 146 7.25 -9.56 9.04
C LEU A 146 8.61 -10.10 9.55
N VAL A 147 9.14 -11.14 8.90
CA VAL A 147 10.42 -11.78 9.19
C VAL A 147 11.35 -11.48 8.02
N ASN A 148 12.50 -10.90 8.33
CA ASN A 148 13.57 -10.53 7.41
C ASN A 148 14.24 -11.79 6.83
N VAL A 149 13.51 -12.57 6.03
CA VAL A 149 14.05 -13.69 5.27
C VAL A 149 14.69 -13.11 4.02
N SER A 150 16.00 -13.30 3.92
CA SER A 150 16.85 -12.92 2.79
C SER A 150 16.19 -13.22 1.44
N GLN A 151 16.45 -12.31 0.51
CA GLN A 151 15.92 -12.21 -0.84
C GLN A 151 16.05 -13.48 -1.71
N THR A 152 15.09 -14.37 -1.55
CA THR A 152 14.56 -15.21 -2.64
C THR A 152 13.19 -15.66 -2.17
N ALA A 153 12.11 -15.03 -2.65
CA ALA A 153 10.79 -15.58 -2.45
C ALA A 153 10.82 -17.00 -3.01
N ALA A 154 10.70 -18.00 -2.13
CA ALA A 154 10.74 -19.39 -2.54
C ALA A 154 9.68 -19.60 -3.64
N THR A 155 10.10 -20.18 -4.76
CA THR A 155 9.16 -20.48 -5.86
C THR A 155 8.08 -21.40 -5.30
N SER A 156 6.86 -21.34 -5.87
CA SER A 156 5.77 -22.23 -5.45
C SER A 156 6.18 -23.71 -5.44
N GLU A 157 7.08 -24.11 -6.34
CA GLU A 157 7.65 -25.45 -6.40
C GLU A 157 8.53 -25.78 -5.18
N GLN A 158 9.37 -24.84 -4.73
CA GLN A 158 10.21 -25.02 -3.54
C GLN A 158 9.37 -25.14 -2.26
N ILE A 159 8.30 -24.34 -2.15
CA ILE A 159 7.37 -24.41 -1.01
C ILE A 159 6.65 -25.77 -1.01
N ASN A 160 6.16 -26.23 -2.16
CA ASN A 160 5.50 -27.54 -2.26
C ASN A 160 6.47 -28.69 -1.92
N ALA A 161 7.70 -28.64 -2.41
CA ALA A 161 8.71 -29.65 -2.07
C ALA A 161 8.99 -29.72 -0.55
N ILE A 162 9.04 -28.57 0.13
CA ILE A 162 9.17 -28.53 1.60
C ILE A 162 7.93 -29.14 2.27
N VAL A 163 6.73 -28.81 1.79
CA VAL A 163 5.48 -29.39 2.29
C VAL A 163 5.49 -30.91 2.15
N ASP A 164 5.97 -31.45 1.02
CA ASP A 164 6.04 -32.89 0.78
C ASP A 164 7.01 -33.58 1.74
N VAL A 165 8.22 -33.01 1.93
CA VAL A 165 9.21 -33.54 2.88
C VAL A 165 8.70 -33.52 4.31
N LEU A 166 8.10 -32.41 4.74
CA LEU A 166 7.53 -32.28 6.08
C LEU A 166 6.35 -33.23 6.29
N SER A 167 5.51 -33.41 5.27
CA SER A 167 4.35 -34.30 5.36
C SER A 167 4.77 -35.77 5.40
N ALA A 168 5.84 -36.15 4.68
CA ALA A 168 6.39 -37.50 4.74
C ALA A 168 6.99 -37.84 6.12
N ARG A 169 7.60 -36.86 6.79
CA ARG A 169 8.24 -37.06 8.11
C ARG A 169 7.28 -36.94 9.29
N LEU A 170 6.36 -35.97 9.27
CA LEU A 170 5.47 -35.66 10.39
C LEU A 170 4.06 -36.24 10.21
N GLY A 171 3.74 -36.75 9.02
CA GLY A 171 2.42 -37.21 8.64
C GLY A 171 1.57 -36.10 8.00
N ALA A 172 0.73 -36.50 7.04
CA ALA A 172 -0.07 -35.61 6.20
C ALA A 172 -1.03 -34.67 6.96
N GLU A 173 -1.47 -35.05 8.17
CA GLU A 173 -2.39 -34.26 8.99
C GLU A 173 -1.69 -33.26 9.92
N ARG A 174 -0.36 -33.37 10.09
CA ARG A 174 0.42 -32.49 10.98
C ARG A 174 0.93 -31.24 10.27
N VAL A 175 1.04 -31.27 8.95
CA VAL A 175 1.43 -30.12 8.13
C VAL A 175 0.19 -29.37 7.70
N LEU A 176 -0.02 -28.18 8.27
CA LEU A 176 -1.25 -27.42 8.12
C LEU A 176 -1.01 -26.11 7.36
N ARG A 177 -2.04 -25.70 6.62
CA ARG A 177 -2.14 -24.38 5.98
C ARG A 177 -3.36 -23.63 6.50
N PRO A 178 -3.30 -22.30 6.62
CA PRO A 178 -4.47 -21.51 6.96
C PRO A 178 -5.43 -21.50 5.77
N LYS A 179 -6.72 -21.67 6.05
CA LYS A 179 -7.80 -21.63 5.06
C LYS A 179 -8.94 -20.75 5.55
N LEU A 180 -9.40 -19.86 4.67
CA LEU A 180 -10.64 -19.12 4.85
C LEU A 180 -11.82 -19.95 4.35
N MET A 181 -12.89 -19.98 5.13
CA MET A 181 -14.12 -20.69 4.83
C MET A 181 -15.25 -19.66 4.63
N ALA A 182 -16.10 -19.89 3.64
CA ALA A 182 -17.28 -19.05 3.38
C ALA A 182 -18.41 -19.40 4.37
N VAL A 183 -18.16 -19.21 5.66
CA VAL A 183 -19.10 -19.45 6.75
C VAL A 183 -19.21 -18.18 7.58
N HIS A 184 -20.44 -17.80 7.95
CA HIS A 184 -20.67 -16.57 8.70
C HIS A 184 -20.22 -16.67 10.17
N ASN A 185 -20.30 -17.88 10.76
CA ASN A 185 -19.84 -18.15 12.12
C ASN A 185 -18.32 -17.82 12.26
N PRO A 186 -17.94 -16.89 13.16
CA PRO A 186 -16.55 -16.45 13.31
C PRO A 186 -15.57 -17.56 13.68
N GLU A 187 -16.00 -18.54 14.47
CA GLU A 187 -15.16 -19.65 14.95
C GLU A 187 -14.81 -20.64 13.81
N ARG A 188 -15.66 -20.70 12.78
CA ARG A 188 -15.52 -21.60 11.62
C ARG A 188 -15.07 -20.88 10.34
N ALA A 189 -15.08 -19.54 10.33
CA ALA A 189 -14.75 -18.70 9.18
C ALA A 189 -13.28 -18.80 8.75
N ALA A 190 -12.39 -19.22 9.66
CA ALA A 190 -11.00 -19.50 9.38
C ALA A 190 -10.55 -20.75 10.14
N GLY A 191 -9.63 -21.51 9.58
CA GLY A 191 -9.08 -22.67 10.26
C GLY A 191 -7.85 -23.24 9.59
N TRP A 192 -7.29 -24.25 10.25
CA TRP A 192 -6.15 -25.00 9.73
C TRP A 192 -6.64 -26.25 8.98
N ARG A 193 -6.02 -26.53 7.84
CA ARG A 193 -6.31 -27.72 7.02
C ARG A 193 -5.01 -28.37 6.56
N SER A 194 -5.03 -29.69 6.36
CA SER A 194 -3.87 -30.43 5.84
C SER A 194 -3.38 -29.79 4.55
N ALA A 195 -2.05 -29.60 4.48
CA ALA A 195 -1.41 -29.00 3.34
C ALA A 195 -1.39 -29.93 2.12
N LEU A 196 -1.64 -31.23 2.24
CA LEU A 196 -1.68 -32.13 1.09
C LEU A 196 -3.07 -32.24 0.45
N LYS A 197 -4.13 -32.16 1.27
CA LYS A 197 -5.51 -32.43 0.82
C LYS A 197 -6.19 -31.24 0.16
N ASP A 198 -5.73 -30.03 0.47
CA ASP A 198 -6.46 -28.85 0.03
C ASP A 198 -5.94 -28.33 -1.32
N LYS A 199 -6.85 -28.12 -2.28
CA LYS A 199 -6.51 -27.36 -3.50
C LYS A 199 -6.34 -25.90 -3.10
N LYS A 200 -5.44 -25.19 -3.79
CA LYS A 200 -5.21 -23.75 -3.60
C LYS A 200 -6.49 -23.00 -4.02
N ILE A 201 -7.44 -22.81 -3.10
CA ILE A 201 -8.61 -21.96 -3.36
C ILE A 201 -8.15 -20.53 -3.10
N GLU A 202 -7.88 -19.79 -4.18
CA GLU A 202 -7.78 -18.34 -4.12
C GLU A 202 -9.15 -17.77 -3.75
N THR A 203 -9.48 -17.75 -2.46
CA THR A 203 -10.60 -16.95 -1.99
C THR A 203 -10.14 -15.48 -2.01
N LYS A 204 -10.31 -14.83 -3.17
CA LYS A 204 -10.17 -13.37 -3.31
C LYS A 204 -11.32 -12.69 -2.56
N HIS A 205 -11.31 -12.73 -1.24
CA HIS A 205 -12.15 -11.87 -0.43
C HIS A 205 -11.59 -10.46 -0.54
N LYS A 206 -12.26 -9.63 -1.32
CA LYS A 206 -11.94 -8.20 -1.37
C LYS A 206 -12.32 -7.60 -0.01
N PRO A 207 -11.47 -6.73 0.56
CA PRO A 207 -11.87 -5.98 1.74
C PRO A 207 -13.13 -5.15 1.43
N PRO A 208 -13.93 -4.82 2.45
CA PRO A 208 -15.03 -3.87 2.30
C PRO A 208 -14.58 -2.60 1.57
N ARG A 209 -15.40 -2.10 0.63
CA ARG A 209 -15.06 -0.92 -0.21
C ARG A 209 -14.85 0.35 0.60
N ASP A 210 -15.47 0.45 1.77
CA ASP A 210 -15.37 1.54 2.72
C ASP A 210 -14.09 1.48 3.58
N GLY A 211 -13.30 0.41 3.48
CA GLY A 211 -12.10 0.19 4.30
C GLY A 211 -12.40 -0.08 5.78
N VAL A 212 -13.67 -0.21 6.16
CA VAL A 212 -14.07 -0.40 7.55
C VAL A 212 -13.92 -1.86 7.93
N MET A 213 -13.01 -2.14 8.87
CA MET A 213 -12.82 -3.48 9.39
C MET A 213 -13.97 -3.86 10.33
N ARG A 214 -14.88 -4.71 9.83
CA ARG A 214 -16.11 -5.11 10.54
C ARG A 214 -15.86 -6.23 11.57
N ARG A 215 -14.83 -7.05 11.37
CA ARG A 215 -14.45 -8.16 12.26
C ARG A 215 -13.10 -7.89 12.94
N PRO A 216 -12.90 -8.34 14.19
CA PRO A 216 -11.68 -8.07 14.95
C PRO A 216 -10.46 -8.79 14.37
N LEU A 217 -9.27 -8.25 14.63
CA LEU A 217 -8.00 -8.89 14.28
C LEU A 217 -7.68 -10.05 15.23
N THR A 218 -8.03 -9.91 16.50
CA THR A 218 -7.82 -10.94 17.52
C THR A 218 -9.16 -11.53 17.91
N LEU A 219 -9.37 -12.80 17.57
CA LEU A 219 -10.53 -13.59 17.97
C LEU A 219 -10.13 -14.56 19.09
N PHE A 220 -10.89 -14.61 20.17
CA PHE A 220 -10.69 -15.58 21.23
C PHE A 220 -11.25 -16.94 20.82
N SER A 221 -10.47 -18.03 21.00
CA SER A 221 -10.93 -19.40 20.71
C SER A 221 -12.14 -19.82 21.53
N ARG A 222 -12.34 -19.21 22.69
CA ARG A 222 -13.56 -19.32 23.49
C ARG A 222 -14.01 -17.91 23.88
N PRO A 223 -15.25 -17.51 23.57
CA PRO A 223 -15.81 -16.27 24.04
C PRO A 223 -15.71 -16.13 25.57
N GLN A 224 -15.38 -14.92 26.03
CA GLN A 224 -15.22 -14.63 27.45
C GLN A 224 -16.46 -13.92 27.98
N LYS A 225 -17.12 -14.52 28.98
CA LYS A 225 -18.32 -13.94 29.61
C LYS A 225 -18.00 -12.59 30.25
N ILE A 226 -18.90 -11.63 30.08
CA ILE A 226 -18.83 -10.32 30.74
C ILE A 226 -20.04 -10.09 31.64
N GLU A 227 -19.84 -9.25 32.65
CA GLU A 227 -20.93 -8.78 33.50
C GLU A 227 -21.39 -7.41 33.00
N THR A 228 -22.67 -7.31 32.65
CA THR A 228 -23.30 -6.06 32.19
C THR A 228 -23.96 -5.37 33.38
N LEU A 229 -23.66 -4.09 33.57
CA LEU A 229 -24.16 -3.32 34.71
C LEU A 229 -25.30 -2.36 34.33
N ALA A 230 -25.41 -2.01 33.04
CA ALA A 230 -26.47 -1.18 32.50
C ALA A 230 -26.74 -1.63 31.07
N ILE A 231 -27.96 -2.09 30.81
CA ILE A 231 -28.38 -2.63 29.51
C ILE A 231 -29.37 -1.64 28.88
N VAL A 232 -29.16 -1.32 27.61
CA VAL A 232 -30.16 -0.62 26.80
C VAL A 232 -31.07 -1.66 26.17
N PRO A 233 -32.41 -1.49 26.16
CA PRO A 233 -33.31 -2.37 25.42
C PRO A 233 -32.84 -2.49 23.96
N ASP A 234 -32.63 -3.72 23.49
CA ASP A 234 -32.12 -4.05 22.15
C ASP A 234 -30.79 -3.43 21.73
N GLY A 235 -30.01 -2.93 22.69
CA GLY A 235 -28.71 -2.32 22.46
C GLY A 235 -27.56 -2.95 23.24
N PRO A 236 -26.32 -2.50 22.98
CA PRO A 236 -25.15 -2.91 23.74
C PRO A 236 -25.19 -2.35 25.17
N PRO A 237 -24.46 -2.97 26.12
CA PRO A 237 -24.39 -2.47 27.49
C PRO A 237 -23.68 -1.10 27.53
N VAL A 238 -24.15 -0.20 28.40
CA VAL A 238 -23.50 1.11 28.64
C VAL A 238 -22.21 0.94 29.44
N ARG A 239 -22.20 -0.04 30.35
CA ARG A 239 -21.03 -0.41 31.16
C ARG A 239 -20.93 -1.92 31.28
N PHE A 240 -19.72 -2.43 31.15
CA PHE A 240 -19.45 -3.85 31.33
C PHE A 240 -18.15 -4.08 32.11
N ARG A 241 -18.10 -5.16 32.88
CA ARG A 241 -16.90 -5.60 33.59
C ARG A 241 -16.31 -6.81 32.89
N TRP A 242 -15.07 -6.68 32.43
CA TRP A 242 -14.31 -7.74 31.78
C TRP A 242 -12.93 -7.87 32.42
N ARG A 243 -12.56 -9.09 32.82
CA ARG A 243 -11.31 -9.38 33.56
C ARG A 243 -11.09 -8.45 34.76
N ARG A 244 -12.15 -8.24 35.56
CA ARG A 244 -12.19 -7.36 36.74
C ARG A 244 -12.01 -5.86 36.46
N VAL A 245 -11.88 -5.45 35.20
CA VAL A 245 -11.81 -4.04 34.81
C VAL A 245 -13.19 -3.57 34.36
N LEU A 246 -13.67 -2.50 34.97
CA LEU A 246 -14.90 -1.82 34.56
C LEU A 246 -14.61 -0.95 33.34
N ARG A 247 -15.42 -1.09 32.28
CA ARG A 247 -15.32 -0.30 31.05
C ARG A 247 -16.62 0.42 30.79
N GLU A 248 -16.51 1.69 30.45
CA GLU A 248 -17.64 2.53 30.05
C GLU A 248 -17.63 2.72 28.55
N VAL A 249 -18.76 2.40 27.92
CA VAL A 249 -18.93 2.45 26.48
C VAL A 249 -19.12 3.89 26.04
N ALA A 250 -18.24 4.37 25.16
CA ALA A 250 -18.33 5.68 24.55
C ALA A 250 -19.08 5.64 23.21
N ARG A 251 -18.87 4.59 22.40
CA ARG A 251 -19.52 4.41 21.10
C ARG A 251 -19.83 2.94 20.88
N ALA A 252 -20.92 2.67 20.15
CA ALA A 252 -21.24 1.32 19.73
C ALA A 252 -21.90 1.30 18.35
N GLU A 253 -21.66 0.22 17.60
CA GLU A 253 -22.17 -0.01 16.25
C GLU A 253 -22.60 -1.48 16.10
N GLY A 254 -23.73 -1.70 15.43
CA GLY A 254 -24.35 -3.03 15.28
C GLY A 254 -25.87 -2.95 15.32
N PRO A 255 -26.58 -4.09 15.39
CA PRO A 255 -26.04 -5.44 15.49
C PRO A 255 -25.65 -6.08 14.15
N GLU A 256 -24.53 -6.82 14.11
CA GLU A 256 -24.32 -7.89 13.11
C GLU A 256 -24.98 -9.16 13.67
N ARG A 257 -26.14 -9.52 13.12
CA ARG A 257 -26.87 -10.73 13.53
C ARG A 257 -26.32 -11.95 12.79
N ILE A 258 -25.85 -12.93 13.56
CA ILE A 258 -25.40 -14.22 13.06
C ILE A 258 -26.29 -15.28 13.71
N SER A 259 -27.18 -15.86 12.91
CA SER A 259 -27.94 -17.06 13.28
C SER A 259 -27.17 -18.32 12.91
N GLY A 260 -27.53 -19.46 13.50
CA GLY A 260 -27.01 -20.75 13.08
C GLY A 260 -27.26 -21.05 11.61
N ASP A 261 -26.47 -21.98 11.07
CA ASP A 261 -26.69 -22.51 9.72
C ASP A 261 -28.06 -23.22 9.65
N TRP A 262 -28.54 -23.50 8.42
CA TRP A 262 -29.81 -24.21 8.16
C TRP A 262 -29.92 -25.61 8.81
N MET A 263 -28.85 -26.12 9.42
CA MET A 263 -28.85 -27.35 10.21
C MET A 263 -29.30 -27.13 11.68
N GLY A 264 -29.49 -25.89 12.14
CA GLY A 264 -30.29 -25.57 13.34
C GLY A 264 -29.61 -25.67 14.70
N ASP A 265 -28.30 -25.96 14.79
CA ASP A 265 -27.65 -26.28 16.06
C ASP A 265 -27.12 -25.08 16.89
N GLU A 266 -27.20 -23.84 16.38
CA GLU A 266 -26.59 -22.66 17.03
C GLU A 266 -27.61 -21.56 17.34
N LEU A 267 -27.55 -21.05 18.59
CA LEU A 267 -28.33 -19.90 19.05
C LEU A 267 -27.96 -18.63 18.26
N THR A 268 -28.96 -17.78 18.00
CA THR A 268 -28.76 -16.47 17.37
C THR A 268 -27.88 -15.57 18.24
N ARG A 269 -26.85 -14.98 17.64
CA ARG A 269 -25.91 -14.06 18.28
C ARG A 269 -26.00 -12.67 17.63
N ASP A 270 -26.24 -11.65 18.43
CA ASP A 270 -26.17 -10.24 18.00
C ASP A 270 -24.82 -9.65 18.39
N TYR A 271 -23.97 -9.35 17.40
CA TYR A 271 -22.64 -8.79 17.60
C TYR A 271 -22.64 -7.26 17.55
N TYR A 272 -21.90 -6.64 18.47
CA TYR A 272 -21.72 -5.20 18.59
C TYR A 272 -20.23 -4.87 18.61
N ARG A 273 -19.84 -3.85 17.83
CA ARG A 273 -18.54 -3.22 17.93
C ARG A 273 -18.64 -2.08 18.93
N VAL A 274 -17.86 -2.15 20.00
CA VAL A 274 -17.95 -1.24 21.13
C VAL A 274 -16.60 -0.57 21.35
N GLU A 275 -16.59 0.75 21.54
CA GLU A 275 -15.41 1.53 21.90
C GLU A 275 -15.56 2.04 23.34
N ASP A 276 -14.56 1.80 24.19
CA ASP A 276 -14.51 2.37 25.54
C ASP A 276 -14.01 3.82 25.54
N LYS A 277 -14.13 4.51 26.67
CA LYS A 277 -13.63 5.90 26.83
C LYS A 277 -12.11 6.04 26.64
N ASP A 278 -11.35 4.96 26.76
CA ASP A 278 -9.91 4.94 26.54
C ASP A 278 -9.56 4.70 25.05
N GLY A 279 -10.57 4.61 24.16
CA GLY A 279 -10.41 4.38 22.73
C GLY A 279 -10.18 2.90 22.34
N ARG A 280 -10.27 1.97 23.30
CA ARG A 280 -10.10 0.53 23.02
C ARG A 280 -11.39 -0.05 22.45
N ARG A 281 -11.25 -0.91 21.44
CA ARG A 281 -12.38 -1.45 20.70
C ARG A 281 -12.57 -2.95 20.91
N TYR A 282 -13.80 -3.32 21.23
CA TYR A 282 -14.23 -4.66 21.59
C TYR A 282 -15.26 -5.19 20.61
N TRP A 283 -15.24 -6.50 20.39
CA TRP A 283 -16.30 -7.21 19.70
C TRP A 283 -17.10 -8.00 20.71
N LEU A 284 -18.26 -7.45 21.08
CA LEU A 284 -19.18 -8.04 22.04
C LEU A 284 -20.27 -8.79 21.30
N TYR A 285 -20.83 -9.83 21.90
CA TYR A 285 -22.12 -10.35 21.44
C TYR A 285 -23.04 -10.69 22.58
N ARG A 286 -24.33 -10.66 22.25
CA ARG A 286 -25.43 -11.14 23.06
C ARG A 286 -25.87 -12.50 22.53
N GLU A 287 -25.92 -13.49 23.42
CA GLU A 287 -26.45 -14.83 23.14
C GLU A 287 -27.91 -14.90 23.61
N GLY A 288 -28.80 -15.31 22.70
CA GLY A 288 -30.25 -15.36 22.94
C GLY A 288 -30.94 -14.01 22.72
N LEU A 289 -32.07 -14.03 22.02
CA LEU A 289 -32.93 -12.85 21.86
C LEU A 289 -33.82 -12.67 23.10
N TYR A 290 -34.23 -11.42 23.38
CA TYR A 290 -35.25 -11.17 24.39
C TYR A 290 -36.53 -11.94 24.03
N GLY A 291 -36.97 -12.84 24.92
CA GLY A 291 -38.22 -13.58 24.78
C GLY A 291 -38.13 -15.00 24.20
N GLU A 292 -36.98 -15.45 23.67
CA GLU A 292 -36.87 -16.82 23.13
C GLU A 292 -36.71 -17.90 24.21
N THR A 293 -36.09 -17.58 25.35
CA THR A 293 -35.65 -18.61 26.32
C THR A 293 -36.01 -18.29 27.78
N GLY A 294 -36.66 -17.16 28.06
CA GLY A 294 -37.03 -16.75 29.42
C GLY A 294 -35.86 -16.38 30.35
N GLU A 295 -34.61 -16.66 29.96
CA GLU A 295 -33.39 -16.30 30.68
C GLU A 295 -32.90 -14.89 30.32
N PRO A 296 -32.24 -14.17 31.25
CA PRO A 296 -31.60 -12.89 30.94
C PRO A 296 -30.49 -13.08 29.90
N PRO A 297 -30.37 -12.16 28.91
CA PRO A 297 -29.40 -12.28 27.83
C PRO A 297 -27.97 -12.33 28.36
N ARG A 298 -27.19 -13.31 27.88
CA ARG A 298 -25.80 -13.49 28.26
C ARG A 298 -24.89 -12.73 27.31
N TRP A 299 -23.93 -12.01 27.86
CA TRP A 299 -23.00 -11.18 27.11
C TRP A 299 -21.58 -11.73 27.16
N PHE A 300 -20.88 -11.64 26.03
CA PHE A 300 -19.52 -12.13 25.88
C PHE A 300 -18.67 -11.16 25.08
N VAL A 301 -17.36 -11.16 25.34
CA VAL A 301 -16.34 -10.58 24.48
C VAL A 301 -15.79 -11.71 23.61
N HIS A 302 -15.89 -11.58 22.29
CA HIS A 302 -15.37 -12.56 21.34
C HIS A 302 -14.05 -12.12 20.73
N GLY A 303 -13.80 -10.82 20.59
CA GLY A 303 -12.55 -10.33 20.03
C GLY A 303 -12.22 -8.88 20.32
N LEU A 304 -11.03 -8.47 19.88
CA LEU A 304 -10.46 -7.14 20.07
C LEU A 304 -10.08 -6.55 18.71
N PHE A 305 -10.38 -5.27 18.53
CA PHE A 305 -9.85 -4.46 17.43
C PHE A 305 -8.64 -3.69 17.99
N ALA A 306 -7.54 -3.65 17.23
CA ALA A 306 -6.26 -3.06 17.65
C ALA A 306 -6.38 -1.62 18.16
#